data_AF-A0A6J4EDD9-F1
#
_entry.id   AF-A0A6J4EDD9-F1
#
_cell.length_a   1.000
_cell.length_b   1.000
_cell.length_c   1.000
_cell.angle_alpha   90.00
_cell.angle_beta   90.00
_cell.angle_gamma   90.00
#
_symmetry.space_group_name_H-M   'P 1'
#
loop_
_entity.id
_entity.type
_entity.pdbx_description
1 polymer ?
#
loop_
_entity_poly.entity_id
_entity_poly.type
_entity_poly.pdbx_seq_one_letter_code
_entity_poly.pdbx_strand_id
1 'polypeptide(L)' 'MNSKQSGTLEAIFTRPTARTLEWARIESLFLALGARSIEGNGSRVRFELNGVIASFHRPHPEKEA' A
#
# COMPACT_ATOMS: atom_id res chain seq x y z
N MET A 1 1.52 -5.73 -13.53
CA MET A 1 0.66 -4.57 -13.20
C MET A 1 -0.55 -4.55 -14.13
N ASN A 2 -1.77 -4.40 -13.59
CA ASN A 2 -3.02 -4.31 -14.34
C ASN A 2 -3.58 -2.87 -14.29
N SER A 3 -4.64 -2.59 -15.06
CA SER A 3 -5.22 -1.24 -15.15
C SER A 3 -5.64 -0.64 -13.81
N LYS A 4 -6.10 -1.46 -12.85
CA LYS A 4 -6.47 -0.97 -11.50
C LYS A 4 -5.24 -0.50 -10.71
N GLN A 5 -4.14 -1.25 -10.81
CA GLN A 5 -2.88 -0.92 -10.14
C GLN A 5 -2.21 0.31 -10.79
N SER A 6 -2.22 0.41 -12.12
CA SER A 6 -1.75 1.61 -12.82
C SER A 6 -2.52 2.86 -12.39
N GLY A 7 -3.86 2.79 -12.31
CA GLY A 7 -4.66 3.91 -11.82
C GLY A 7 -4.42 4.24 -10.34
N THR A 8 -4.07 3.26 -9.51
CA THR A 8 -3.64 3.52 -8.13
C THR A 8 -2.30 4.27 -8.10
N LEU A 9 -1.34 3.87 -8.94
CA LEU A 9 -0.04 4.53 -9.05
C LEU A 9 -0.20 6.00 -9.45
N GLU A 10 -1.01 6.27 -10.49
CA GLU A 10 -1.32 7.63 -10.93
C GLU A 10 -1.92 8.47 -9.80
N ALA A 11 -2.93 7.94 -9.09
CA ALA A 11 -3.61 8.63 -7.99
C ALA A 11 -2.70 8.97 -6.79
N ILE A 12 -1.63 8.22 -6.56
CA ILE A 12 -0.64 8.54 -5.51
C ILE A 12 0.18 9.78 -5.90
N PHE A 13 0.47 9.93 -7.19
CA PHE A 13 1.31 11.02 -7.70
C PHE A 13 0.52 12.27 -8.11
N THR A 14 -0.83 12.26 -8.06
CA THR A 14 -1.62 13.46 -8.28
C THR A 14 -1.31 14.57 -7.28
N ARG A 15 -1.69 15.79 -7.64
CA ARG A 15 -1.62 16.99 -6.79
C ARG A 15 -2.98 17.68 -6.79
N PRO A 16 -3.74 17.68 -5.67
CA PRO A 16 -3.41 17.04 -4.39
C PRO A 16 -3.37 15.51 -4.48
N THR A 17 -2.62 14.87 -3.57
CA THR A 17 -2.61 13.41 -3.45
C THR A 17 -3.99 12.91 -3.05
N ALA A 18 -4.46 11.83 -3.67
CA ALA A 18 -5.76 11.25 -3.36
C ALA A 18 -5.86 10.83 -1.89
N ARG A 19 -6.91 11.28 -1.19
CA ARG A 19 -7.15 10.99 0.24
C ARG A 19 -8.05 9.77 0.49
N THR A 20 -8.63 9.21 -0.57
CA THR A 20 -9.67 8.16 -0.51
C THR A 20 -9.18 6.82 -1.06
N LEU A 21 -7.87 6.61 -1.14
CA LEU A 21 -7.30 5.34 -1.62
C LEU A 21 -7.42 4.27 -0.54
N GLU A 22 -8.18 3.22 -0.85
CA GLU A 22 -8.30 2.02 -0.03
C GLU A 22 -6.94 1.33 0.14
N TRP A 23 -6.63 0.90 1.37
CA TRP A 23 -5.37 0.23 1.69
C TRP A 23 -5.10 -1.00 0.80
N ALA A 24 -6.12 -1.82 0.56
CA ALA A 24 -6.01 -3.00 -0.29
C ALA A 24 -5.52 -2.67 -1.71
N ARG A 25 -5.81 -1.46 -2.23
CA ARG A 25 -5.30 -1.02 -3.53
C ARG A 25 -3.82 -0.68 -3.49
N ILE A 26 -3.34 -0.10 -2.39
CA ILE A 26 -1.93 0.25 -2.18
C ILE A 26 -1.10 -1.03 -2.00
N GLU A 27 -1.58 -1.96 -1.17
CA GLU A 27 -0.94 -3.27 -0.99
C GLU A 27 -0.87 -4.06 -2.30
N SER A 28 -1.96 -4.10 -3.08
CA SER A 28 -1.97 -4.75 -4.40
C SER A 28 -0.99 -4.09 -5.38
N LEU A 29 -0.82 -2.77 -5.33
CA LEU A 29 0.17 -2.06 -6.15
C LEU A 29 1.59 -2.45 -5.75
N PHE A 30 1.93 -2.50 -4.46
CA PHE A 30 3.26 -2.92 -4.01
C PHE A 30 3.60 -4.33 -4.48
N LEU A 31 2.69 -5.29 -4.32
CA LEU A 31 2.88 -6.66 -4.81
C LEU A 31 3.06 -6.70 -6.34
N ALA A 32 2.28 -5.89 -7.07
CA ALA A 32 2.39 -5.82 -8.53
C ALA A 32 3.69 -5.17 -9.04
N LEU A 33 4.34 -4.35 -8.21
CA LEU A 33 5.67 -3.77 -8.45
C LEU A 33 6.80 -4.71 -8.05
N GLY A 34 6.48 -5.90 -7.51
CA GLY A 34 7.47 -6.89 -7.06
C GLY A 34 7.97 -6.67 -5.64
N ALA A 35 7.25 -5.88 -4.82
CA ALA A 35 7.61 -5.72 -3.42
C ALA A 35 7.39 -7.01 -2.64
N ARG A 36 8.31 -7.31 -1.72
CA ARG A 36 8.13 -8.38 -0.74
C ARG A 36 7.37 -7.84 0.47
N SER A 37 6.25 -8.45 0.80
CA SER A 37 5.53 -8.15 2.05
C SER A 37 6.14 -8.95 3.19
N ILE A 38 6.39 -8.29 4.31
CA ILE A 38 6.89 -8.88 5.54
C ILE A 38 5.91 -8.54 6.66
N GLU A 39 5.17 -9.54 7.12
CA GLU A 39 4.24 -9.40 8.24
C GLU A 39 5.00 -9.04 9.53
N GLY A 40 4.49 -8.03 10.24
CA GLY A 40 4.93 -7.68 11.57
C GLY A 40 4.00 -8.23 12.65
N ASN A 41 4.21 -7.81 13.89
CA ASN A 41 3.26 -8.07 14.96
C ASN A 41 2.04 -7.12 14.82
N GLY A 42 0.82 -7.63 15.05
CA GLY A 42 -0.43 -6.89 14.90
C GLY A 42 -0.72 -6.48 13.45
N SER A 43 -1.20 -5.25 13.23
CA SER A 43 -1.45 -4.68 11.89
C SER A 43 -0.22 -4.16 11.16
N ARG A 44 0.98 -4.35 11.72
CA ARG A 44 2.21 -3.84 11.12
C ARG A 44 2.56 -4.67 9.90
N VAL A 45 2.82 -4.00 8.79
CA VAL A 45 3.29 -4.63 7.55
C VAL A 45 4.45 -3.83 7.00
N ARG A 46 5.48 -4.52 6.51
CA ARG A 46 6.60 -3.90 5.81
C ARG A 46 6.61 -4.33 4.36
N PHE A 47 6.94 -3.40 3.48
CA PHE A 47 7.22 -3.69 2.08
C PHE A 47 8.68 -3.42 1.79
N GLU A 48 9.35 -4.37 1.16
CA GLU A 48 10.68 -4.18 0.59
C GLU A 48 10.56 -4.15 -0.94
N LEU A 49 10.95 -3.03 -1.54
CA LEU A 49 10.98 -2.85 -2.99
C LEU A 49 12.33 -2.27 -3.39
N ASN A 50 13.08 -2.97 -4.25
CA ASN A 50 14.40 -2.54 -4.73
C ASN A 50 15.38 -2.20 -3.59
N GLY A 51 15.36 -2.98 -2.50
CA GLY A 51 16.20 -2.76 -1.31
C GLY A 51 15.73 -1.63 -0.39
N VAL A 52 14.65 -0.93 -0.75
CA VAL A 52 14.03 0.10 0.11
C VAL A 52 12.94 -0.55 0.95
N ILE A 53 13.03 -0.38 2.27
CA ILE A 53 12.05 -0.90 3.22
C ILE A 53 11.17 0.25 3.72
N ALA A 54 9.85 0.08 3.57
CA ALA A 54 8.85 0.96 4.15
C ALA A 54 7.95 0.18 5.12
N SER A 55 7.69 0.76 6.29
CA SER A 55 6.83 0.15 7.32
C SER A 55 5.52 0.92 7.44
N PHE A 56 4.41 0.20 7.46
CA PHE A 56 3.06 0.76 7.56
C PHE A 56 2.23 0.01 8.60
N HIS A 57 1.09 0.59 8.98
CA HIS A 57 0.04 -0.08 9.72
C HIS A 57 -1.14 -0.27 8.78
N ARG A 58 -1.66 -1.49 8.66
CA ARG A 58 -2.92 -1.73 7.95
C ARG A 58 -4.02 -1.02 8.73
N PRO A 59 -4.81 -0.11 8.11
CA PRO A 59 -5.99 0.42 8.78
C PRO A 59 -6.92 -0.75 9.05
N HIS A 60 -7.25 -0.96 10.33
CA HIS A 60 -8.21 -1.98 10.71
C HIS A 60 -9.61 -1.52 10.28
N PRO A 61 -10.39 -2.39 9.61
CA PRO A 61 -11.77 -2.06 9.22
C PRO A 61 -12.73 -1.97 10.42
N GLU A 62 -12.28 -2.30 11.64
CA GLU A 62 -13.08 -2.13 12.84
C GLU A 62 -12.82 -0.75 13.46
N LYS A 63 -13.92 -0.03 13.65
CA LYS A 63 -14.03 1.26 14.34
C LYS A 63 -13.20 1.29 15.62
N GLU A 64 -12.46 2.39 15.76
CA GLU A 64 -11.84 2.90 16.99
C GLU A 64 -10.84 1.99 17.72
N ALA A 65 -9.66 2.54 17.97
CA ALA A 65 -8.88 2.23 19.15
C ALA A 65 -8.51 3.57 19.81
#